data_AF-A0AAD5KMV0-F1
#
_entry.id   AF-A0AAD5KMV0-F1
#
_cell.length_a   1.000
_cell.length_b   1.000
_cell.length_c   1.000
_cell.angle_alpha   90.00
_cell.angle_beta   90.00
_cell.angle_gamma   90.00
#
_symmetry.space_group_name_H-M   'P 1'
#
loop_
_entity.id
_entity.type
_entity.pdbx_description
1 polymer ?
#
loop_
_entity_poly.entity_id
_entity_poly.type
_entity_poly.pdbx_seq_one_letter_code
_entity_poly.pdbx_strand_id
1 'polypeptide(L)'
;MFHENRAKKLSVAERGSVVSLGLAGHSINQISRQLGCSRATVVLWKNRFSETEDVKRKEGSGRPKKTTAREDQRQMERGSIANTFVYDTSGRKTVPVWACFSSVAGAGPFLKINGRFVKEKYIEILEEELLPWVRQHYGEQQVHFVQDKSPIHTARIITQWFREHPQIELLPWPSKGADMNPIENVWSNIVKDFECRHARTADDVFNHARDNWIRHNERPNYWQILSNSMSKRLNLVVEAHGFWTKY
;
A
#
# COMPACT_ATOMS: atom_id res chain seq x y z
N MET A 1 -19.84 9.58 -17.31
CA MET A 1 -20.65 10.35 -16.35
C MET A 1 -20.81 9.50 -15.10
N PHE A 2 -19.95 9.67 -14.09
CA PHE A 2 -19.96 8.83 -12.88
C PHE A 2 -21.01 9.40 -11.91
N HIS A 3 -22.09 8.66 -11.66
CA HIS A 3 -23.05 9.00 -10.60
C HIS A 3 -22.43 8.72 -9.23
N GLU A 4 -22.09 9.78 -8.48
CA GLU A 4 -21.83 9.69 -7.03
C GLU A 4 -23.14 9.43 -6.28
N ASN A 5 -23.54 8.16 -6.15
CA ASN A 5 -24.67 7.79 -5.31
C ASN A 5 -24.18 7.42 -3.90
N ARG A 6 -23.64 8.41 -3.16
CA ARG A 6 -23.35 8.24 -1.72
C ARG A 6 -24.62 8.50 -0.92
N ALA A 7 -25.09 7.48 -0.19
CA ALA A 7 -26.28 7.60 0.68
C ALA A 7 -26.17 8.78 1.67
N LYS A 8 -27.23 9.60 1.77
CA LYS A 8 -27.31 10.76 2.68
C LYS A 8 -27.06 10.33 4.12
N LYS A 9 -26.06 10.94 4.77
CA LYS A 9 -25.80 10.79 6.21
C LYS A 9 -26.69 11.76 6.99
N LEU A 10 -27.61 11.25 7.81
CA LEU A 10 -28.47 12.08 8.66
C LEU A 10 -27.67 12.71 9.82
N SER A 11 -27.92 13.99 10.09
CA SER A 11 -27.50 14.74 11.28
C SER A 11 -28.23 14.25 12.55
N VAL A 12 -27.78 14.69 13.74
CA VAL A 12 -28.45 14.34 15.02
C VAL A 12 -29.89 14.86 15.03
N ALA A 13 -30.12 16.09 14.56
CA ALA A 13 -31.44 16.69 14.45
C ALA A 13 -32.35 15.90 13.51
N GLU A 14 -31.88 15.53 12.31
CA GLU A 14 -32.68 14.75 11.36
C GLU A 14 -33.01 13.35 11.89
N ARG A 15 -32.14 12.72 12.69
CA ARG A 15 -32.45 11.45 13.37
C ARG A 15 -33.49 11.64 14.46
N GLY A 16 -33.40 12.73 15.22
CA GLY A 16 -34.44 13.17 16.14
C GLY A 16 -35.79 13.32 15.43
N SER A 17 -35.79 13.93 14.24
CA SER A 17 -37.00 14.04 13.41
C SER A 17 -37.54 12.69 12.93
N VAL A 18 -36.68 11.72 12.58
CA VAL A 18 -37.12 10.35 12.24
C VAL A 18 -37.88 9.72 13.39
N VAL A 19 -37.35 9.83 14.61
CA VAL A 19 -37.98 9.27 15.82
C VAL A 19 -39.26 10.02 16.16
N SER A 20 -39.22 11.35 16.21
CA SER A 20 -40.37 12.19 16.55
C SER A 20 -41.53 11.99 15.58
N LEU A 21 -41.27 11.96 14.27
CA LEU A 21 -42.32 11.70 13.27
C LEU A 21 -42.83 10.26 13.36
N GLY A 22 -41.95 9.30 13.70
CA GLY A 22 -42.33 7.92 13.94
C GLY A 22 -43.26 7.76 15.14
N LEU A 23 -43.00 8.48 16.23
CA LEU A 23 -43.86 8.52 17.43
C LEU A 23 -45.17 9.26 17.18
N ALA A 24 -45.14 10.30 16.33
CA ALA A 24 -46.33 11.01 15.86
C ALA A 24 -47.14 10.21 14.80
N GLY A 25 -46.81 8.94 14.54
CA GLY A 25 -47.59 8.04 13.69
C GLY A 25 -47.35 8.17 12.18
N HIS A 26 -46.36 8.94 11.73
CA HIS A 26 -46.06 9.05 10.30
C HIS A 26 -45.51 7.73 9.74
N SER A 27 -45.91 7.39 8.52
CA SER A 27 -45.40 6.22 7.79
C SER A 27 -43.94 6.41 7.38
N ILE A 28 -43.22 5.30 7.23
CA ILE A 28 -41.81 5.29 6.77
C ILE A 28 -41.64 6.05 5.45
N ASN A 29 -42.62 5.97 4.55
CA ASN A 29 -42.59 6.67 3.26
C ASN A 29 -42.74 8.19 3.41
N GLN A 30 -43.61 8.66 4.31
CA GLN A 30 -43.76 10.09 4.59
C GLN A 30 -42.48 10.66 5.20
N ILE A 31 -41.89 9.96 6.17
CA ILE A 31 -40.64 10.36 6.83
C ILE A 31 -39.48 10.38 5.82
N SER A 32 -39.40 9.35 4.98
CA SER A 32 -38.38 9.23 3.92
C SER A 32 -38.45 10.40 2.92
N ARG A 33 -39.65 10.75 2.46
CA ARG A 33 -39.88 11.89 1.57
C ARG A 33 -39.56 13.23 2.24
N GLN A 34 -40.07 13.42 3.45
CA GLN A 34 -39.91 14.68 4.21
C GLN A 34 -38.44 14.98 4.54
N LEU A 35 -37.65 13.95 4.85
CA LEU A 35 -36.24 14.10 5.21
C LEU A 35 -35.27 13.87 4.04
N GLY A 36 -35.78 13.55 2.85
CA GLY A 36 -34.97 13.27 1.67
C GLY A 36 -33.95 12.15 1.90
N CYS A 37 -34.34 11.08 2.61
CA CYS A 37 -33.47 9.95 2.93
C CYS A 37 -34.12 8.62 2.56
N SER A 38 -33.34 7.54 2.44
CA SER A 38 -33.88 6.24 2.03
C SER A 38 -34.79 5.64 3.10
N ARG A 39 -35.77 4.84 2.68
CA ARG A 39 -36.66 4.08 3.58
C ARG A 39 -35.86 3.20 4.55
N ALA A 40 -34.77 2.60 4.06
CA ALA A 40 -33.86 1.79 4.88
C ALA A 40 -33.22 2.60 6.03
N THR A 41 -32.85 3.86 5.77
CA THR A 41 -32.31 4.75 6.80
C THR A 41 -33.36 5.09 7.87
N VAL A 42 -34.62 5.30 7.47
CA VAL A 42 -35.72 5.53 8.41
C VAL A 42 -35.96 4.31 9.30
N VAL A 43 -36.02 3.11 8.70
CA VAL A 43 -36.18 1.84 9.44
C VAL A 43 -35.03 1.63 10.43
N LEU A 44 -33.79 1.82 9.98
CA LEU A 44 -32.61 1.65 10.82
C LEU A 44 -32.64 2.54 12.06
N TRP A 45 -33.00 3.82 11.91
CA TRP A 45 -33.04 4.74 13.05
C TRP A 45 -34.23 4.52 13.97
N LYS A 46 -35.38 4.09 13.45
CA LYS A 46 -36.52 3.67 14.30
C LYS A 46 -36.16 2.45 15.14
N ASN A 47 -35.62 1.39 14.52
CA ASN A 47 -35.25 0.16 15.22
C ASN A 47 -34.14 0.42 16.26
N ARG A 48 -33.15 1.25 15.89
CA ARG A 48 -32.09 1.62 16.83
C ARG A 48 -32.65 2.39 18.03
N PHE A 49 -33.53 3.35 17.81
CA PHE A 49 -34.11 4.12 18.91
C PHE A 49 -34.94 3.23 19.84
N SER A 50 -35.70 2.26 19.31
CA SER A 50 -36.41 1.29 20.17
C SER A 50 -35.47 0.39 20.98
N GLU A 51 -34.24 0.16 20.51
CA GLU A 51 -33.25 -0.67 21.20
C GLU A 51 -32.41 0.11 22.21
N THR A 52 -32.09 1.38 21.93
CA THR A 52 -31.09 2.14 22.70
C THR A 52 -31.62 3.43 23.34
N GLU A 53 -32.86 3.83 23.03
CA GLU A 53 -33.47 5.12 23.43
C GLU A 53 -32.58 6.36 23.11
N ASP A 54 -31.68 6.22 22.13
CA ASP A 54 -30.71 7.24 21.77
C ASP A 54 -30.69 7.47 20.25
N VAL A 55 -30.57 8.74 19.86
CA VAL A 55 -30.44 9.22 18.48
C VAL A 55 -28.99 9.51 18.09
N LYS A 56 -28.06 9.39 19.04
CA LYS A 56 -26.62 9.44 18.77
C LYS A 56 -26.19 8.19 18.01
N ARG A 57 -25.10 8.35 17.27
CA ARG A 57 -24.50 7.24 16.56
C ARG A 57 -23.76 6.39 17.59
N LYS A 58 -23.98 5.07 17.60
CA LYS A 58 -23.10 4.13 18.32
C LYS A 58 -21.65 4.40 17.90
N GLU A 59 -20.77 4.59 18.87
CA GLU A 59 -19.34 4.64 18.58
C GLU A 59 -18.94 3.33 17.90
N GLY A 60 -18.30 3.43 16.74
CA GLY A 60 -17.80 2.24 16.07
C GLY A 60 -16.71 1.62 16.94
N SER A 61 -16.60 0.30 16.98
CA SER A 61 -15.52 -0.43 17.66
C SER A 61 -14.13 -0.22 17.02
N GLY A 62 -14.01 0.74 16.12
CA GLY A 62 -12.77 1.10 15.46
C GLY A 62 -11.84 1.86 16.39
N ARG A 63 -10.56 1.90 16.01
CA ARG A 63 -9.51 2.65 16.72
C ARG A 63 -9.97 4.11 16.97
N PRO A 64 -9.88 4.62 18.21
CA PRO A 64 -10.25 6.00 18.52
C PRO A 64 -9.55 6.99 17.61
N LYS A 65 -10.28 8.00 17.14
CA LYS A 65 -9.69 9.06 16.30
C LYS A 65 -8.68 9.85 17.15
N LYS A 66 -7.47 9.99 16.63
CA LYS A 66 -6.38 10.76 17.26
C LYS A 66 -6.34 12.24 16.83
N THR A 67 -7.22 12.67 15.93
CA THR A 67 -7.21 14.01 15.35
C THR A 67 -8.51 14.78 15.64
N THR A 68 -8.38 16.08 15.81
CA THR A 68 -9.47 17.03 16.08
C THR A 68 -10.13 17.52 14.78
N ALA A 69 -11.37 18.05 14.86
CA ALA A 69 -12.09 18.57 13.68
C ALA A 69 -11.33 19.70 12.94
N ARG A 70 -10.53 20.48 13.68
CA ARG A 70 -9.72 21.58 13.13
C ARG A 70 -8.47 21.05 12.41
N GLU A 71 -7.89 19.95 12.88
CA GLU A 71 -6.83 19.22 12.20
C GLU A 71 -7.36 18.48 10.96
N ASP A 72 -8.55 17.88 11.05
CA ASP A 72 -9.24 17.24 9.92
C ASP A 72 -9.60 18.27 8.83
N GLN A 73 -10.04 19.48 9.19
CA GLN A 73 -10.33 20.56 8.22
C GLN A 73 -9.05 21.11 7.57
N ARG A 74 -7.97 21.29 8.33
CA ARG A 74 -6.63 21.60 7.78
C ARG A 74 -6.09 20.48 6.90
N GLN A 75 -6.38 19.21 7.23
CA GLN A 75 -6.00 18.05 6.40
C GLN A 75 -6.89 17.88 5.17
N MET A 76 -8.15 18.35 5.16
CA MET A 76 -9.00 18.37 3.97
C MET A 76 -8.65 19.54 3.04
N GLU A 77 -8.38 20.73 3.58
CA GLU A 77 -7.88 21.87 2.81
C GLU A 77 -6.48 21.60 2.25
N ARG A 78 -5.61 20.93 3.02
CA ARG A 78 -4.35 20.38 2.49
C ARG A 78 -4.59 19.18 1.57
N GLY A 79 -5.53 18.30 1.86
CA GLY A 79 -5.80 17.03 1.17
C GLY A 79 -6.53 17.15 -0.17
N SER A 80 -7.25 18.25 -0.40
CA SER A 80 -7.75 18.61 -1.73
C SER A 80 -6.60 18.99 -2.69
N ILE A 81 -5.42 19.31 -2.14
CA ILE A 81 -4.16 19.54 -2.88
C ILE A 81 -3.17 18.36 -2.66
N ALA A 82 -3.33 17.56 -1.60
CA ALA A 82 -2.34 16.58 -1.11
C ALA A 82 -2.79 15.10 -1.12
N ASN A 83 -3.86 14.71 -1.83
CA ASN A 83 -4.11 13.29 -2.13
C ASN A 83 -3.25 12.72 -3.28
N THR A 84 -2.28 13.50 -3.77
CA THR A 84 -1.42 13.14 -4.90
C THR A 84 0.08 13.35 -4.65
N PHE A 85 0.47 14.00 -3.54
CA PHE A 85 1.87 14.25 -3.21
C PHE A 85 2.18 13.85 -1.77
N VAL A 86 3.10 12.89 -1.59
CA VAL A 86 3.81 12.73 -0.33
C VAL A 86 4.80 13.90 -0.26
N TYR A 87 4.35 15.06 0.23
CA TYR A 87 5.28 16.06 0.72
C TYR A 87 5.74 15.62 2.09
N ASP A 88 7.03 15.29 2.18
CA ASP A 88 7.70 15.20 3.46
C ASP A 88 7.56 16.55 4.19
N THR A 89 6.93 16.51 5.36
CA THR A 89 6.73 17.67 6.24
C THR A 89 7.83 17.78 7.30
N SER A 90 8.84 16.89 7.26
CA SER A 90 9.91 16.81 8.27
C SER A 90 11.26 17.37 7.84
N GLY A 91 11.41 17.81 6.58
CA GLY A 91 12.70 18.21 6.00
C GLY A 91 13.60 17.02 5.63
N ARG A 92 13.11 15.79 5.80
CA ARG A 92 13.73 14.54 5.34
C ARG A 92 13.64 14.42 3.83
N LYS A 93 14.80 14.32 3.21
CA LYS A 93 14.90 13.95 1.80
C LYS A 93 14.71 12.44 1.68
N THR A 94 13.61 12.03 1.04
CA THR A 94 13.32 10.62 0.77
C THR A 94 13.33 10.37 -0.74
N VAL A 95 13.93 9.26 -1.16
CA VAL A 95 13.94 8.82 -2.56
C VAL A 95 13.27 7.46 -2.65
N PRO A 96 12.12 7.34 -3.34
CA PRO A 96 11.57 6.03 -3.66
C PRO A 96 12.38 5.39 -4.79
N VAL A 97 12.74 4.13 -4.60
CA VAL A 97 13.56 3.35 -5.53
C VAL A 97 12.88 2.02 -5.81
N TRP A 98 12.95 1.57 -7.06
CA TRP A 98 12.70 0.18 -7.42
C TRP A 98 14.01 -0.51 -7.76
N ALA A 99 14.19 -1.74 -7.29
CA ALA A 99 15.32 -2.57 -7.70
C ALA A 99 14.97 -4.05 -7.66
N CYS A 100 15.70 -4.85 -8.43
CA CYS A 100 15.64 -6.31 -8.36
C CYS A 100 17.05 -6.90 -8.42
N PHE A 101 17.22 -8.12 -7.92
CA PHE A 101 18.49 -8.85 -8.02
C PHE A 101 18.21 -10.32 -8.31
N SER A 102 19.25 -11.04 -8.70
CA SER A 102 19.20 -12.50 -8.83
C SER A 102 20.46 -13.18 -8.33
N SER A 103 20.35 -14.49 -8.07
CA SER A 103 21.47 -15.31 -7.62
C SER A 103 22.63 -15.37 -8.64
N VAL A 104 22.29 -15.35 -9.94
CA VAL A 104 23.24 -15.58 -11.04
C VAL A 104 23.74 -14.28 -11.65
N ALA A 105 22.84 -13.35 -11.98
CA ALA A 105 23.19 -12.07 -12.60
C ALA A 105 23.60 -11.00 -11.59
N GLY A 106 23.32 -11.22 -10.30
CA GLY A 106 23.63 -10.28 -9.24
C GLY A 106 22.66 -9.10 -9.19
N ALA A 107 23.19 -7.90 -8.96
CA ALA A 107 22.41 -6.67 -8.87
C ALA A 107 21.77 -6.35 -10.23
N GLY A 108 20.44 -6.27 -10.26
CA GLY A 108 19.69 -5.82 -11.43
C GLY A 108 19.48 -4.31 -11.46
N PRO A 109 18.52 -3.81 -12.26
CA PRO A 109 18.26 -2.39 -12.39
C PRO A 109 17.95 -1.73 -11.04
N PHE A 110 18.39 -0.48 -10.89
CA PHE A 110 18.22 0.32 -9.68
C PHE A 110 17.69 1.70 -10.05
N LEU A 111 16.38 1.87 -9.94
CA LEU A 111 15.65 2.93 -10.61
C LEU A 111 15.06 3.91 -9.61
N LYS A 112 15.34 5.19 -9.83
CA LYS A 112 14.69 6.27 -9.08
C LYS A 112 13.24 6.40 -9.55
N ILE A 113 12.30 6.30 -8.62
CA ILE A 113 10.89 6.55 -8.93
C ILE A 113 10.62 8.05 -8.82
N ASN A 114 10.29 8.68 -9.95
CA ASN A 114 9.96 10.10 -9.93
C ASN A 114 8.47 10.30 -9.60
N GLY A 115 8.18 11.11 -8.59
CA GLY A 115 6.80 11.40 -8.16
C GLY A 115 6.09 10.19 -7.54
N ARG A 116 4.77 10.14 -7.66
CA ARG A 116 3.97 9.05 -7.06
C ARG A 116 4.22 7.73 -7.78
N PHE A 117 4.46 6.67 -7.01
CA PHE A 117 4.50 5.30 -7.52
C PHE A 117 3.07 4.76 -7.71
N VAL A 118 2.75 4.39 -8.94
CA VAL A 118 1.43 3.90 -9.36
C VAL A 118 1.62 2.67 -10.24
N LYS A 119 0.54 1.90 -10.44
CA LYS A 119 0.58 0.64 -11.19
C LYS A 119 1.02 0.79 -12.64
N GLU A 120 0.73 1.92 -13.28
CA GLU A 120 1.14 2.21 -14.66
C GLU A 120 2.67 2.31 -14.75
N LYS A 121 3.31 3.08 -13.84
CA LYS A 121 4.77 3.13 -13.74
C LYS A 121 5.40 1.80 -13.39
N TYR A 122 4.69 0.97 -12.63
CA TYR A 122 5.20 -0.36 -12.34
C TYR A 122 5.19 -1.25 -13.58
N ILE A 123 4.16 -1.19 -14.43
CA ILE A 123 4.16 -1.84 -15.75
C ILE A 123 5.32 -1.34 -16.60
N GLU A 124 5.52 -0.01 -16.68
CA GLU A 124 6.65 0.58 -17.44
C GLU A 124 7.99 -0.02 -16.97
N ILE A 125 8.22 -0.10 -15.66
CA ILE A 125 9.43 -0.74 -15.11
C ILE A 125 9.52 -2.23 -15.47
N LEU A 126 8.41 -2.97 -15.42
CA LEU A 126 8.41 -4.38 -15.78
C LEU A 126 8.74 -4.60 -17.27
N GLU A 127 8.20 -3.77 -18.15
CA GLU A 127 8.36 -3.84 -19.61
C GLU A 127 9.70 -3.32 -20.11
N GLU A 128 10.14 -2.17 -19.61
CA GLU A 128 11.28 -1.45 -20.15
C GLU A 128 12.59 -1.84 -19.46
N GLU A 129 12.52 -2.35 -18.22
CA GLU A 129 13.70 -2.56 -17.38
C GLU A 129 13.84 -4.03 -16.97
N LEU A 130 12.82 -4.61 -16.33
CA LEU A 130 12.92 -5.99 -15.83
C LEU A 130 13.00 -7.01 -16.97
N LEU A 131 12.06 -6.97 -17.93
CA LEU A 131 11.97 -7.99 -18.98
C LEU A 131 13.22 -8.00 -19.89
N PRO A 132 13.73 -6.86 -20.39
CA PRO A 132 14.97 -6.83 -21.16
C PRO A 132 16.16 -7.32 -20.34
N TRP A 133 16.25 -6.94 -19.06
CA TRP A 133 17.31 -7.41 -18.18
C TRP A 133 17.26 -8.93 -17.96
N VAL A 134 16.07 -9.50 -17.77
CA VAL A 134 15.90 -10.96 -17.68
C VAL A 134 16.37 -11.63 -18.97
N ARG A 135 15.91 -11.16 -20.13
CA ARG A 135 16.30 -11.74 -21.43
C ARG A 135 17.80 -11.65 -21.69
N GLN A 136 18.43 -10.54 -21.31
CA GLN A 136 19.88 -10.36 -21.44
C GLN A 136 20.67 -11.41 -20.65
N HIS A 137 20.22 -11.78 -19.45
CA HIS A 137 20.97 -12.65 -18.54
C HIS A 137 20.56 -14.13 -18.60
N TYR A 138 19.32 -14.41 -19.01
CA TYR A 138 18.72 -15.75 -18.98
C TYR A 138 18.27 -16.25 -20.36
N GLY A 139 18.39 -15.43 -21.41
CA GLY A 139 17.92 -15.77 -22.75
C GLY A 139 16.42 -16.01 -22.74
N GLU A 140 16.00 -17.18 -23.24
CA GLU A 140 14.59 -17.63 -23.27
C GLU A 140 14.20 -18.50 -22.07
N GLN A 141 15.10 -18.68 -21.09
CA GLN A 141 14.79 -19.48 -19.91
C GLN A 141 13.73 -18.78 -19.05
N GLN A 142 12.82 -19.59 -18.50
CA GLN A 142 11.86 -19.12 -17.50
C GLN A 142 12.57 -18.81 -16.19
N VAL A 143 12.23 -17.69 -15.58
CA VAL A 143 12.76 -17.25 -14.27
C VAL A 143 11.63 -17.07 -13.28
N HIS A 144 11.89 -17.45 -12.03
CA HIS A 144 10.96 -17.20 -10.94
C HIS A 144 11.15 -15.79 -10.38
N PHE A 145 10.05 -15.07 -10.22
CA PHE A 145 10.02 -13.71 -9.70
C PHE A 145 9.23 -13.64 -8.40
N VAL A 146 9.73 -12.84 -7.46
CA VAL A 146 9.13 -12.64 -6.14
C VAL A 146 8.94 -11.16 -5.91
N GLN A 147 7.74 -10.78 -5.49
CA GLN A 147 7.39 -9.43 -5.04
C GLN A 147 6.47 -9.51 -3.82
N ASP A 148 6.43 -8.45 -3.02
CA ASP A 148 5.53 -8.36 -1.88
C ASP A 148 4.05 -8.21 -2.30
N LYS A 149 3.14 -8.17 -1.30
CA LYS A 149 1.70 -7.96 -1.53
C LYS A 149 1.28 -6.48 -1.46
N SER A 150 2.13 -5.55 -1.89
CA SER A 150 1.72 -4.16 -2.06
C SER A 150 0.48 -4.06 -2.96
N PRO A 151 -0.49 -3.16 -2.67
CA PRO A 151 -1.68 -2.98 -3.50
C PRO A 151 -1.39 -2.72 -4.99
N ILE A 152 -0.22 -2.11 -5.28
CA ILE A 152 0.25 -1.89 -6.66
C ILE A 152 0.56 -3.23 -7.32
N HIS A 153 1.36 -4.07 -6.67
CA HIS A 153 1.81 -5.36 -7.18
C HIS A 153 0.68 -6.38 -7.36
N THR A 154 -0.37 -6.27 -6.54
CA THR A 154 -1.56 -7.13 -6.64
C THR A 154 -2.64 -6.58 -7.57
N ALA A 155 -2.42 -5.42 -8.21
CA ALA A 155 -3.41 -4.83 -9.11
C ALA A 155 -3.65 -5.74 -10.32
N ARG A 156 -4.90 -5.76 -10.81
CA ARG A 156 -5.31 -6.64 -11.93
C ARG A 156 -4.40 -6.51 -13.15
N ILE A 157 -3.99 -5.27 -13.49
CA ILE A 157 -3.12 -5.01 -14.63
C ILE A 157 -1.74 -5.67 -14.47
N ILE A 158 -1.17 -5.67 -13.27
CA ILE A 158 0.11 -6.32 -12.97
C ILE A 158 -0.04 -7.85 -13.06
N THR A 159 -1.09 -8.40 -12.45
CA THR A 159 -1.33 -9.85 -12.53
C THR A 159 -1.60 -10.33 -13.95
N GLN A 160 -2.15 -9.47 -14.81
CA GLN A 160 -2.35 -9.76 -16.22
C GLN A 160 -1.03 -9.74 -16.98
N TRP A 161 -0.19 -8.74 -16.73
CA TRP A 161 1.13 -8.62 -17.35
C TRP A 161 2.00 -9.87 -17.13
N PHE A 162 2.05 -10.40 -15.91
CA PHE A 162 2.79 -11.64 -15.62
C PHE A 162 2.21 -12.88 -16.34
N ARG A 163 0.91 -12.92 -16.63
CA ARG A 163 0.31 -14.02 -17.42
C ARG A 163 0.66 -13.92 -18.90
N GLU A 164 0.79 -12.71 -19.41
CA GLU A 164 1.17 -12.44 -20.81
C GLU A 164 2.68 -12.64 -21.03
N HIS A 165 3.48 -12.62 -19.96
CA HIS A 165 4.93 -12.82 -19.98
C HIS A 165 5.34 -14.06 -19.16
N PRO A 166 5.01 -15.29 -19.62
CA PRO A 166 5.27 -16.52 -18.86
C PRO A 166 6.75 -16.81 -18.61
N GLN A 167 7.65 -16.11 -19.33
CA GLN A 167 9.09 -16.11 -19.05
C GLN A 167 9.40 -15.67 -17.61
N ILE A 168 8.59 -14.78 -17.03
CA ILE A 168 8.76 -14.30 -15.67
C ILE A 168 7.62 -14.88 -14.82
N GLU A 169 7.87 -16.03 -14.20
CA GLU A 169 6.87 -16.70 -13.37
C GLU A 169 6.78 -16.04 -11.99
N LEU A 170 5.67 -15.37 -11.74
CA LEU A 170 5.40 -14.78 -10.43
C LEU A 170 5.06 -15.85 -9.39
N LEU A 171 5.90 -16.01 -8.38
CA LEU A 171 5.68 -16.93 -7.26
C LEU A 171 4.69 -16.37 -6.23
N PRO A 172 3.90 -17.24 -5.57
CA PRO A 172 3.03 -16.82 -4.49
C PRO A 172 3.83 -16.36 -3.27
N TRP A 173 3.48 -15.18 -2.74
CA TRP A 173 4.06 -14.63 -1.51
C TRP A 173 3.06 -14.72 -0.34
N PRO A 174 3.47 -14.90 0.92
CA PRO A 174 2.56 -14.81 2.05
C PRO A 174 2.17 -13.36 2.37
N SER A 175 1.02 -13.18 3.01
CA SER A 175 0.45 -11.83 3.27
C SER A 175 1.20 -11.02 4.34
N LYS A 176 2.06 -11.67 5.14
CA LYS A 176 2.92 -11.06 6.16
C LYS A 176 4.36 -11.53 5.97
N GLY A 177 4.93 -11.26 4.81
CA GLY A 177 6.24 -11.76 4.41
C GLY A 177 7.26 -10.69 4.06
N ALA A 178 7.04 -9.41 4.39
CA ALA A 178 7.98 -8.34 4.02
C ALA A 178 9.41 -8.66 4.53
N ASP A 179 9.50 -9.09 5.79
CA ASP A 179 10.76 -9.47 6.47
C ASP A 179 11.45 -10.69 5.83
N MET A 180 10.70 -11.49 5.06
CA MET A 180 11.28 -12.60 4.31
C MET A 180 11.99 -12.15 3.04
N ASN A 181 11.69 -10.96 2.50
CA ASN A 181 12.26 -10.51 1.24
C ASN A 181 13.75 -10.19 1.44
N PRO A 182 14.69 -10.90 0.80
CA PRO A 182 16.10 -10.72 1.08
C PRO A 182 16.63 -9.34 0.67
N ILE A 183 15.93 -8.64 -0.24
CA ILE A 183 16.31 -7.30 -0.64
C ILE A 183 16.24 -6.31 0.53
N GLU A 184 15.40 -6.56 1.55
CA GLU A 184 15.33 -5.74 2.76
C GLU A 184 16.65 -5.73 3.55
N ASN A 185 17.40 -6.83 3.50
CA ASN A 185 18.73 -6.87 4.10
C ASN A 185 19.71 -5.94 3.36
N VAL A 186 19.55 -5.83 2.04
CA VAL A 186 20.38 -4.94 1.21
C VAL A 186 20.03 -3.49 1.52
N TRP A 187 18.74 -3.16 1.59
CA TRP A 187 18.27 -1.83 2.01
C TRP A 187 18.80 -1.45 3.38
N SER A 188 18.76 -2.38 4.35
CA SER A 188 19.32 -2.15 5.68
C SER A 188 20.81 -1.84 5.65
N ASN A 189 21.60 -2.54 4.82
CA ASN A 189 23.03 -2.28 4.68
C ASN A 189 23.29 -0.91 4.03
N ILE A 190 22.57 -0.59 2.95
CA ILE A 190 22.68 0.71 2.26
C ILE A 190 22.39 1.87 3.24
N VAL A 191 21.38 1.73 4.10
CA VAL A 191 21.04 2.76 5.09
C VAL A 191 22.10 2.84 6.21
N LYS A 192 22.69 1.72 6.63
CA LYS A 192 23.76 1.70 7.65
C LYS A 192 25.04 2.35 7.16
N ASP A 193 25.37 2.14 5.89
CA ASP A 193 26.56 2.72 5.25
C ASP A 193 26.35 4.21 4.89
N PHE A 194 25.14 4.74 5.09
CA PHE A 194 24.79 6.12 4.73
C PHE A 194 25.17 7.13 5.81
N GLU A 195 26.10 8.03 5.47
CA GLU A 195 26.42 9.19 6.30
C GLU A 195 25.58 10.42 5.93
N CYS A 196 24.52 10.70 6.70
CA CYS A 196 23.57 11.79 6.45
C CYS A 196 24.21 13.19 6.29
N ARG A 197 25.38 13.41 6.88
CA ARG A 197 26.11 14.70 6.83
C ARG A 197 26.58 15.11 5.43
N HIS A 198 26.62 14.18 4.48
CA HIS A 198 27.14 14.41 3.13
C HIS A 198 26.06 14.63 2.05
N ALA A 199 24.80 14.23 2.30
CA ALA A 199 23.74 14.32 1.29
C ALA A 199 22.98 15.66 1.34
N ARG A 200 23.22 16.50 0.34
CA ARG A 200 22.62 17.85 0.22
C ARG A 200 21.33 17.84 -0.58
N THR A 201 21.12 16.83 -1.43
CA THR A 201 19.95 16.70 -2.32
C THR A 201 19.36 15.30 -2.26
N ALA A 202 18.15 15.13 -2.82
CA ALA A 202 17.56 13.81 -3.04
C ALA A 202 18.41 12.98 -4.03
N ASP A 203 19.07 13.62 -4.99
CA ASP A 203 19.95 12.93 -5.93
C ASP A 203 21.21 12.40 -5.25
N ASP A 204 21.75 13.11 -4.25
CA ASP A 204 22.89 12.61 -3.47
C ASP A 204 22.52 11.34 -2.70
N VAL A 205 21.31 11.29 -2.14
CA VAL A 205 20.77 10.09 -1.46
C VAL A 205 20.65 8.94 -2.47
N PHE A 206 20.08 9.21 -3.64
CA PHE A 206 19.92 8.20 -4.69
C PHE A 206 21.26 7.66 -5.18
N ASN A 207 22.19 8.54 -5.52
CA ASN A 207 23.50 8.17 -6.05
C ASN A 207 24.29 7.35 -5.04
N HIS A 208 24.30 7.76 -3.77
CA HIS A 208 24.95 6.96 -2.72
C HIS A 208 24.32 5.56 -2.60
N ALA A 209 22.99 5.46 -2.62
CA ALA A 209 22.30 4.19 -2.54
C ALA A 209 22.63 3.30 -3.76
N ARG A 210 22.64 3.89 -4.96
CA ARG A 210 23.00 3.21 -6.21
C ARG A 210 24.46 2.74 -6.21
N ASP A 211 25.39 3.55 -5.73
CA ASP A 211 26.81 3.19 -5.70
C ASP A 211 27.05 2.02 -4.72
N ASN A 212 26.35 1.98 -3.58
CA ASN A 212 26.40 0.82 -2.68
C ASN A 212 25.74 -0.42 -3.30
N TRP A 213 24.61 -0.25 -3.97
CA TRP A 213 23.93 -1.32 -4.71
C TRP A 213 24.87 -1.99 -5.73
N ILE A 214 25.58 -1.18 -6.53
CA ILE A 214 26.55 -1.67 -7.51
C ILE A 214 27.75 -2.32 -6.81
N ARG A 215 28.28 -1.70 -5.74
CA ARG A 215 29.42 -2.24 -4.98
C ARG A 215 29.16 -3.63 -4.40
N HIS A 216 27.90 -3.99 -4.13
CA HIS A 216 27.57 -5.35 -3.70
C HIS A 216 27.88 -6.42 -4.76
N ASN A 217 27.97 -6.09 -6.05
CA ASN A 217 28.45 -7.01 -7.09
C ASN A 217 29.94 -7.36 -6.94
N GLU A 218 30.74 -6.50 -6.31
CA GLU A 218 32.17 -6.74 -6.10
C GLU A 218 32.41 -7.78 -4.98
N ARG A 219 31.39 -8.06 -4.16
CA ARG A 219 31.48 -9.03 -3.07
C ARG A 219 31.24 -10.44 -3.63
N PRO A 220 32.22 -11.37 -3.50
CA PRO A 220 32.07 -12.73 -4.01
C PRO A 220 30.81 -13.42 -3.46
N ASN A 221 30.00 -13.98 -4.36
CA ASN A 221 28.79 -14.76 -4.06
C ASN A 221 27.72 -14.04 -3.23
N TYR A 222 27.78 -12.70 -3.08
CA TYR A 222 26.87 -11.96 -2.21
C TYR A 222 25.38 -12.21 -2.53
N TRP A 223 25.01 -12.03 -3.79
CA TRP A 223 23.63 -12.21 -4.26
C TRP A 223 23.18 -13.67 -4.25
N GLN A 224 24.09 -14.59 -4.50
CA GLN A 224 23.82 -16.03 -4.41
C GLN A 224 23.53 -16.44 -2.97
N ILE A 225 24.36 -16.03 -2.01
CA ILE A 225 24.15 -16.28 -0.58
C ILE A 225 22.82 -15.67 -0.12
N LEU A 226 22.54 -14.44 -0.57
CA LEU A 226 21.30 -13.75 -0.22
C LEU A 226 20.07 -14.45 -0.79
N SER A 227 20.11 -14.88 -2.05
CA SER A 227 19.05 -15.65 -2.70
C SER A 227 18.85 -17.00 -2.02
N ASN A 228 19.93 -17.75 -1.76
CA ASN A 228 19.88 -19.04 -1.08
C ASN A 228 19.37 -18.94 0.36
N SER A 229 19.45 -17.76 0.98
CA SER A 229 18.86 -17.54 2.31
C SER A 229 17.32 -17.68 2.31
N MET A 230 16.66 -17.57 1.16
CA MET A 230 15.20 -17.69 1.05
C MET A 230 14.68 -19.02 1.54
N SER A 231 15.29 -20.14 1.13
CA SER A 231 14.86 -21.47 1.57
C SER A 231 14.95 -21.59 3.10
N LYS A 232 16.00 -21.02 3.71
CA LYS A 232 16.15 -20.99 5.16
C LYS A 232 15.10 -20.11 5.84
N ARG A 233 14.80 -18.93 5.29
CA ARG A 233 13.74 -18.04 5.81
C ARG A 233 12.38 -18.71 5.78
N LEU A 234 12.04 -19.35 4.65
CA LEU A 234 10.78 -20.08 4.49
C LEU A 234 10.67 -21.24 5.48
N ASN A 235 11.73 -22.03 5.64
CA ASN A 235 11.76 -23.12 6.61
C ASN A 235 11.54 -22.63 8.05
N LEU A 236 12.17 -21.50 8.44
CA LEU A 236 11.95 -20.92 9.76
C LEU A 236 10.50 -20.47 9.98
N VAL A 237 9.82 -19.96 8.95
CA VAL A 237 8.40 -19.59 9.04
C VAL A 237 7.52 -20.83 9.17
N VAL A 238 7.86 -21.91 8.46
CA VAL A 238 7.16 -23.20 8.58
C VAL A 238 7.33 -23.79 9.98
N GLU A 239 8.56 -23.83 10.48
CA GLU A 239 8.90 -24.27 11.85
C GLU A 239 8.21 -23.40 12.92
N ALA A 240 8.11 -22.10 12.67
CA ALA A 240 7.40 -21.16 13.53
C ALA A 240 5.88 -21.15 13.30
N HIS A 241 5.30 -22.08 12.52
CA HIS A 241 3.86 -22.13 12.23
C HIS A 241 3.26 -20.79 11.73
N GLY A 242 4.04 -20.01 10.98
CA GLY A 242 3.63 -18.70 10.47
C GLY A 242 3.80 -17.54 11.45
N PHE A 243 4.39 -17.75 12.63
CA PHE A 243 4.78 -16.69 13.56
C PHE A 243 6.08 -15.99 13.12
N TRP A 244 6.37 -14.86 13.77
CA TRP A 244 7.54 -14.03 13.51
C TRP A 244 8.84 -14.82 13.62
N THR A 245 9.76 -14.58 12.69
CA THR A 245 11.11 -15.14 12.72
C THR A 245 12.11 -14.06 13.06
N LYS A 246 13.39 -14.42 13.18
CA LYS A 246 14.49 -13.49 13.48
C LYS A 246 14.85 -12.53 12.34
N TYR A 247 14.24 -12.70 11.17
CA TYR A 247 14.45 -11.86 9.98
C TYR A 247 13.40 -10.76 9.95
#